data_AF-A0A9X5H7D0-F1
#
_entry.id   AF-A0A9X5H7D0-F1
#
_cell.length_a   1.000
_cell.length_b   1.000
_cell.length_c   1.000
_cell.angle_alpha   90.00
_cell.angle_beta   90.00
_cell.angle_gamma   90.00
#
_symmetry.space_group_name_H-M   'P 1'
#
loop_
_entity.id
_entity.type
_entity.pdbx_description
1 polymer ?
#
loop_
_entity_poly.entity_id
_entity_poly.type
_entity_poly.pdbx_seq_one_letter_code
_entity_poly.pdbx_strand_id
1 'polypeptide(L)'
;MAEEKSKAVYMEFYRKPVDRHELYDPMFPGEKWQVQVEKIVELSKEEYLFFTEELYGYYPFIYDNAGYMYFDDEKGCAHSILVTTLERQEGILVQAEGFSYVRYGAYVPDCSVLVLSGIPVESHVPGIRVPKQPAMIPDPQSRKKNKTLKNHTKERGER
;
A
#
# COMPACT_ATOMS: atom_id res chain seq x y z
N MET A 1 24.55 17.16 2.97
CA MET A 1 23.59 16.56 2.04
C MET A 1 22.23 17.14 2.42
N ALA A 2 21.68 18.05 1.62
CA ALA A 2 20.37 18.61 1.92
C ALA A 2 19.33 17.53 1.58
N GLU A 3 18.66 17.03 2.61
CA GLU A 3 17.50 16.16 2.48
C GLU A 3 16.41 17.00 1.81
N GLU A 4 16.20 16.75 0.52
CA GLU A 4 15.17 17.40 -0.27
C GLU A 4 13.83 16.98 0.34
N LYS A 5 13.27 17.83 1.21
CA LYS A 5 12.00 17.56 1.87
C LYS A 5 10.95 17.36 0.78
N SER A 6 10.57 16.10 0.56
CA SER A 6 9.49 15.74 -0.35
C SER A 6 8.23 16.50 0.05
N LYS A 7 7.67 17.27 -0.89
CA LYS A 7 6.43 18.00 -0.67
C LYS A 7 5.33 17.01 -0.29
N ALA A 8 4.66 17.25 0.84
CA ALA A 8 3.52 16.43 1.24
C ALA A 8 2.38 16.58 0.22
N VAL A 9 1.83 15.44 -0.21
CA VAL A 9 0.67 15.37 -1.10
C VAL A 9 -0.55 15.01 -0.27
N TYR A 10 -1.68 15.66 -0.53
CA TYR A 10 -2.94 15.41 0.17
C TYR A 10 -4.02 15.03 -0.83
N MET A 11 -4.83 14.03 -0.49
CA MET A 11 -5.94 13.54 -1.31
C MET A 11 -7.20 13.40 -0.47
N GLU A 12 -8.37 13.47 -1.11
CA GLU A 12 -9.65 13.18 -0.46
C GLU A 12 -9.97 11.69 -0.58
N PHE A 13 -10.05 11.02 0.57
CA PHE A 13 -10.39 9.62 0.68
C PHE A 13 -11.88 9.47 1.04
N TYR A 14 -12.55 8.59 0.32
CA TYR A 14 -13.95 8.25 0.55
C TYR A 14 -14.01 6.86 1.15
N ARG A 15 -14.86 6.71 2.16
CA ARG A 15 -15.01 5.45 2.89
C ARG A 15 -15.96 4.53 2.14
N LYS A 16 -15.47 3.34 1.80
CA LYS A 16 -16.20 2.26 1.12
C LYS A 16 -16.89 2.72 -0.16
N PRO A 17 -16.15 3.32 -1.11
CA PRO A 17 -16.72 3.65 -2.40
C PRO A 17 -17.22 2.38 -3.08
N VAL A 18 -18.39 2.44 -3.69
CA VAL A 18 -18.94 1.29 -4.43
C VAL A 18 -18.30 1.18 -5.82
N ASP A 19 -18.14 2.31 -6.49
CA ASP A 19 -17.59 2.40 -7.84
C ASP A 19 -16.92 3.76 -8.07
N ARG A 20 -16.37 3.98 -9.26
CA ARG A 20 -15.65 5.21 -9.61
C ARG A 20 -16.50 6.48 -9.55
N HIS A 21 -17.81 6.43 -9.76
CA HIS A 21 -18.65 7.63 -9.74
C HIS A 21 -18.66 8.24 -8.34
N GLU A 22 -18.64 7.40 -7.30
CA GLU A 22 -18.52 7.87 -5.91
C GLU A 22 -17.17 8.52 -5.59
N LEU A 23 -16.15 8.29 -6.42
CA LEU A 23 -14.85 8.96 -6.32
C LEU A 23 -14.73 10.18 -7.23
N TYR A 24 -15.40 10.18 -8.39
CA TYR A 24 -15.23 11.20 -9.43
C TYR A 24 -16.17 12.38 -9.22
N ASP A 25 -17.39 12.11 -8.76
CA ASP A 25 -18.41 13.11 -8.43
C ASP A 25 -19.08 12.76 -7.08
N PRO A 26 -18.33 12.91 -5.98
CA PRO A 26 -18.79 12.48 -4.67
C PRO A 26 -19.92 13.39 -4.16
N MET A 27 -21.04 12.78 -3.75
CA MET A 27 -22.17 13.52 -3.15
C MET A 27 -21.86 14.11 -1.77
N PHE A 28 -20.88 13.53 -1.05
CA PHE A 28 -20.48 13.94 0.29
C PHE A 28 -18.97 14.19 0.33
N PRO A 29 -18.50 15.13 1.16
CA PRO A 29 -17.07 15.38 1.30
C PRO A 29 -16.33 14.15 1.84
N GLY A 30 -15.15 13.89 1.28
CA GLY A 30 -14.23 12.87 1.77
C GLY A 30 -13.39 13.36 2.94
N GLU A 31 -12.56 12.48 3.46
CA GLU A 31 -11.55 12.81 4.45
C GLU A 31 -10.25 13.20 3.76
N LYS A 32 -9.77 14.42 4.02
CA LYS A 32 -8.52 14.89 3.44
C LYS A 32 -7.33 14.44 4.26
N TRP A 33 -6.51 13.57 3.70
CA TRP A 33 -5.33 13.00 4.36
C TRP A 33 -4.06 13.26 3.58
N GLN A 34 -2.93 13.32 4.28
CA GLN A 34 -1.64 13.18 3.62
C GLN A 34 -1.56 11.77 3.03
N VAL A 35 -0.93 11.61 1.87
CA VAL A 35 -0.72 10.29 1.27
C VAL A 35 0.76 9.96 1.15
N GLN A 36 1.08 8.71 1.48
CA GLN A 36 2.34 8.07 1.14
C GLN A 36 2.03 6.83 0.29
N VAL A 37 2.59 6.79 -0.93
CA VAL A 37 2.48 5.61 -1.78
C VAL A 37 3.56 4.62 -1.37
N GLU A 38 3.15 3.41 -1.00
CA GLU A 38 4.06 2.34 -0.57
C GLU A 38 4.30 1.29 -1.68
N LYS A 39 3.35 1.19 -2.62
CA LYS A 39 3.37 0.20 -3.70
C LYS A 39 2.57 0.71 -4.89
N ILE A 40 3.00 0.36 -6.11
CA ILE A 40 2.25 0.57 -7.34
C ILE A 40 1.79 -0.78 -7.88
N VAL A 41 0.50 -0.91 -8.15
CA VAL A 41 -0.13 -2.05 -8.81
C VAL A 41 -0.56 -1.60 -10.21
N GLU A 42 0.08 -2.15 -11.23
CA GLU A 42 -0.23 -1.89 -12.63
C GLU A 42 -1.12 -2.98 -13.20
N LEU A 43 -2.31 -2.59 -13.64
CA LEU A 43 -3.30 -3.45 -14.28
C LEU A 43 -3.33 -3.21 -15.80
N SER A 44 -3.91 -4.15 -16.56
CA SER A 44 -4.31 -3.84 -17.93
C SER A 44 -5.38 -2.75 -17.93
N LYS A 45 -5.63 -2.08 -19.06
CA LYS A 45 -6.71 -1.09 -19.16
C LYS A 45 -8.07 -1.73 -18.87
N GLU A 46 -8.28 -2.93 -19.39
CA GLU A 46 -9.51 -3.70 -19.20
C GLU A 46 -9.70 -4.09 -17.73
N GLU A 47 -8.64 -4.57 -17.07
CA GLU A 47 -8.66 -4.93 -15.65
C GLU A 47 -8.85 -3.70 -14.75
N TYR A 48 -8.20 -2.58 -15.07
CA TYR A 48 -8.36 -1.32 -14.35
C TYR A 48 -9.80 -0.81 -14.46
N LEU A 49 -10.37 -0.80 -15.67
CA LEU A 49 -11.78 -0.43 -15.87
C LEU A 49 -12.72 -1.32 -15.06
N PHE A 50 -12.52 -2.64 -15.12
CA PHE A 50 -13.32 -3.59 -14.32
C PHE A 50 -13.19 -3.32 -12.81
N PHE A 51 -11.97 -3.08 -12.33
CA PHE A 51 -11.72 -2.70 -10.94
C PHE A 51 -12.45 -1.41 -10.54
N THR A 52 -12.45 -0.40 -11.41
CA THR A 52 -13.10 0.89 -11.12
C THR A 52 -14.63 0.84 -11.08
N GLU A 53 -15.26 -0.21 -11.62
CA GLU A 53 -16.73 -0.37 -11.60
C GLU A 53 -17.24 -1.09 -10.33
N GLU A 54 -16.38 -1.74 -9.55
CA GLU A 54 -16.77 -2.52 -8.36
C GLU A 54 -15.69 -2.46 -7.26
N LEU A 55 -15.49 -1.29 -6.66
CA LEU A 55 -14.42 -1.05 -5.68
C LEU A 55 -14.61 -1.83 -4.36
N TYR A 56 -15.84 -2.27 -4.07
CA TYR A 56 -16.17 -3.06 -2.89
C TYR A 56 -15.95 -4.58 -3.10
N GLY A 57 -15.50 -4.98 -4.28
CA GLY A 57 -15.18 -6.36 -4.64
C GLY A 57 -13.94 -6.93 -3.93
N TYR A 58 -13.79 -8.26 -4.03
CA TYR A 58 -12.59 -8.96 -3.58
C TYR A 58 -11.51 -8.94 -4.68
N TYR A 59 -10.35 -8.38 -4.36
CA TYR A 59 -9.21 -8.32 -5.28
C TYR A 59 -7.96 -8.94 -4.65
N PRO A 60 -7.38 -10.00 -5.25
CA PRO A 60 -6.16 -10.63 -4.73
C PRO A 60 -5.01 -9.65 -4.50
N PHE A 61 -4.79 -8.71 -5.42
CA PHE A 61 -3.72 -7.72 -5.28
C PHE A 61 -3.91 -6.77 -4.09
N ILE A 62 -5.14 -6.52 -3.64
CA ILE A 62 -5.40 -5.73 -2.41
C ILE A 62 -5.05 -6.58 -1.19
N TYR A 63 -5.51 -7.83 -1.18
CA TYR A 63 -5.24 -8.76 -0.09
C TYR A 63 -3.74 -9.03 0.10
N ASP A 64 -3.03 -9.32 -1.00
CA ASP A 64 -1.60 -9.64 -0.99
C ASP A 64 -0.74 -8.45 -0.57
N ASN A 65 -1.21 -7.23 -0.81
CA ASN A 65 -0.54 -5.99 -0.44
C ASN A 65 -1.07 -5.34 0.86
N ALA A 66 -1.87 -6.06 1.66
CA ALA A 66 -2.44 -5.53 2.92
C ALA A 66 -1.39 -4.95 3.88
N GLY A 67 -0.16 -5.50 3.89
CA GLY A 67 0.94 -5.02 4.72
C GLY A 67 1.50 -3.64 4.34
N TYR A 68 1.17 -3.10 3.17
CA TYR A 68 1.58 -1.77 2.72
C TYR A 68 0.54 -0.68 3.03
N MET A 69 -0.61 -1.05 3.61
CA MET A 69 -1.73 -0.14 3.82
C MET A 69 -2.03 0.02 5.31
N TYR A 70 -1.85 1.23 5.82
CA TYR A 70 -2.17 1.59 7.21
C TYR A 70 -2.36 3.11 7.32
N PHE A 71 -2.91 3.56 8.44
CA PHE A 71 -3.03 4.98 8.74
C PHE A 71 -2.05 5.34 9.85
N ASP A 72 -1.22 6.35 9.63
CA ASP A 72 -0.36 6.95 10.65
C ASP A 72 -1.13 8.11 11.31
N ASP A 73 -1.71 7.85 12.47
CA ASP A 73 -2.49 8.83 13.23
C ASP A 73 -1.67 10.05 13.68
N GLU A 74 -0.37 9.88 13.94
CA GLU A 74 0.50 10.97 14.39
C GLU A 74 0.75 11.97 13.26
N LYS A 75 0.85 11.47 12.01
CA LYS A 75 1.07 12.30 10.82
C LYS A 75 -0.21 12.64 10.06
N GLY A 76 -1.34 12.00 10.37
CA GLY A 76 -2.56 12.07 9.55
C GLY A 76 -2.30 11.59 8.11
N CYS A 77 -1.53 10.50 7.99
CA CYS A 77 -1.01 10.01 6.71
C CYS A 77 -1.57 8.63 6.37
N ALA A 78 -2.25 8.55 5.23
CA ALA A 78 -2.67 7.30 4.63
C ALA A 78 -1.50 6.69 3.85
N HIS A 79 -0.97 5.59 4.37
CA HIS A 79 -0.07 4.72 3.62
C HIS A 79 -0.94 3.83 2.73
N SER A 80 -0.73 3.94 1.43
CA SER A 80 -1.65 3.41 0.41
C SER A 80 -0.89 2.73 -0.71
N ILE A 81 -1.58 1.83 -1.40
CA ILE A 81 -1.13 1.36 -2.72
C ILE A 81 -1.78 2.22 -3.81
N LEU A 82 -1.07 2.46 -4.90
CA LEU A 82 -1.62 3.09 -6.10
C LEU A 82 -2.00 1.99 -7.11
N VAL A 83 -3.28 1.87 -7.43
CA VAL A 83 -3.77 1.01 -8.52
C VAL A 83 -3.93 1.87 -9.77
N THR A 84 -3.26 1.51 -10.86
CA THR A 84 -3.19 2.34 -12.08
C THR A 84 -2.89 1.47 -13.32
N THR A 85 -2.85 2.07 -14.51
CA THR A 85 -2.40 1.41 -15.75
C THR A 85 -0.90 1.64 -15.98
N LEU A 86 -0.33 0.95 -16.98
CA LEU A 86 1.09 1.09 -17.36
C LEU A 86 1.48 2.53 -17.72
N GLU A 87 0.56 3.30 -18.31
CA GLU A 87 0.81 4.69 -18.67
C GLU A 87 0.81 5.62 -17.45
N ARG A 88 0.27 5.16 -16.32
CA ARG A 88 0.18 5.92 -15.05
C ARG A 88 -0.37 7.33 -15.26
N GLN A 89 -1.44 7.45 -16.06
CA GLN A 89 -2.10 8.74 -16.27
C GLN A 89 -2.98 9.07 -15.07
N GLU A 90 -3.88 8.15 -14.74
CA GLU A 90 -4.79 8.24 -13.60
C GLU A 90 -4.66 7.00 -12.71
N GLY A 91 -5.22 7.06 -11.51
CA GLY A 91 -5.22 5.92 -10.61
C GLY A 91 -6.18 6.08 -9.45
N ILE A 92 -6.26 5.02 -8.64
CA ILE A 92 -6.96 5.03 -7.36
C ILE A 92 -5.96 4.66 -6.28
N LEU A 93 -5.83 5.53 -5.28
CA LEU A 93 -5.15 5.20 -4.04
C LEU A 93 -6.08 4.32 -3.21
N VAL A 94 -5.57 3.17 -2.80
CA VAL A 94 -6.30 2.20 -2.00
C VAL A 94 -5.64 2.11 -0.63
N GLN A 95 -6.46 2.32 0.39
CA GLN A 95 -6.12 2.05 1.77
C GLN A 95 -7.18 1.08 2.30
N ALA A 96 -6.76 -0.15 2.61
CA ALA A 96 -7.69 -1.23 2.95
C ALA A 96 -7.81 -1.54 4.45
N GLU A 97 -6.95 -0.99 5.33
CA GLU A 97 -6.90 -1.35 6.77
C GLU A 97 -6.97 -2.88 7.03
N GLY A 98 -6.26 -3.69 6.24
CA GLY A 98 -6.25 -5.15 6.37
C GLY A 98 -7.46 -5.89 5.77
N PHE A 99 -8.37 -5.19 5.07
CA PHE A 99 -9.42 -5.79 4.26
C PHE A 99 -8.93 -6.11 2.84
N SER A 100 -9.74 -6.85 2.09
CA SER A 100 -9.46 -7.29 0.71
C SER A 100 -10.21 -6.49 -0.37
N TYR A 101 -10.74 -5.32 0.00
CA TYR A 101 -11.50 -4.41 -0.85
C TYR A 101 -11.05 -2.96 -0.58
N VAL A 102 -11.49 -2.01 -1.42
CA VAL A 102 -11.17 -0.59 -1.24
C VAL A 102 -11.96 -0.03 -0.06
N ARG A 103 -11.39 -0.13 1.14
CA ARG A 103 -12.05 0.39 2.34
C ARG A 103 -12.03 1.92 2.40
N TYR A 104 -10.94 2.52 1.98
CA TYR A 104 -10.83 3.93 1.68
C TYR A 104 -10.17 4.09 0.30
N GLY A 105 -10.82 4.86 -0.57
CA GLY A 105 -10.36 5.12 -1.93
C GLY A 105 -10.21 6.60 -2.19
N ALA A 106 -9.16 7.00 -2.91
CA ALA A 106 -9.01 8.35 -3.42
C ALA A 106 -8.67 8.32 -4.92
N TYR A 107 -9.44 9.03 -5.73
CA TYR A 107 -9.16 9.15 -7.15
C TYR A 107 -8.01 10.13 -7.41
N VAL A 108 -7.12 9.74 -8.32
CA VAL A 108 -5.96 10.52 -8.74
C VAL A 108 -6.10 10.79 -10.24
N PRO A 109 -6.60 11.97 -10.65
CA PRO A 109 -6.79 12.28 -12.06
C PRO A 109 -5.47 12.47 -12.82
N ASP A 110 -4.38 12.78 -12.11
CA ASP A 110 -3.04 12.92 -12.66
C ASP A 110 -2.03 12.33 -11.66
N CYS A 111 -1.51 11.13 -11.95
CA CYS A 111 -0.53 10.47 -11.08
C CYS A 111 0.81 11.22 -10.99
N SER A 112 1.09 12.20 -11.85
CA SER A 112 2.32 13.01 -11.77
C SER A 112 2.41 13.87 -10.50
N VAL A 113 1.28 14.09 -9.82
CA VAL A 113 1.24 14.79 -8.53
C VAL A 113 1.82 13.95 -7.40
N LEU A 114 1.98 12.63 -7.59
CA LEU A 114 2.48 11.70 -6.59
C LEU A 114 4.00 11.52 -6.70
N VAL A 115 4.64 11.28 -5.55
CA VAL A 115 6.07 10.91 -5.52
C VAL A 115 6.19 9.39 -5.71
N LEU A 116 6.48 8.96 -6.95
CA LEU A 116 6.52 7.54 -7.32
C LEU A 116 7.95 6.98 -7.54
N SER A 117 8.98 7.82 -7.39
CA SER A 117 10.37 7.39 -7.57
C SER A 117 10.78 6.40 -6.48
N GLY A 118 11.33 5.24 -6.87
CA GLY A 118 11.78 4.21 -5.94
C GLY A 118 10.66 3.35 -5.34
N ILE A 119 9.39 3.63 -5.65
CA ILE A 119 8.26 2.82 -5.16
C ILE A 119 8.22 1.47 -5.91
N PRO A 120 8.13 0.33 -5.19
CA PRO A 120 8.07 -0.98 -5.83
C PRO A 120 6.81 -1.11 -6.69
N VAL A 121 6.98 -1.79 -7.84
CA VAL A 121 5.92 -2.00 -8.83
C VAL A 121 5.55 -3.48 -8.90
N GLU A 122 4.26 -3.78 -8.93
CA GLU A 122 3.67 -5.09 -9.19
C GLU A 122 2.81 -4.98 -10.44
N SER A 123 3.13 -5.72 -11.49
CA SER A 123 2.38 -5.70 -12.75
C SER A 123 1.58 -6.97 -12.90
N HIS A 124 0.29 -6.83 -13.20
CA HIS A 124 -0.63 -7.93 -13.52
C HIS A 124 -0.83 -8.11 -15.03
N VAL A 125 -0.20 -7.27 -15.85
CA VAL A 125 -0.33 -7.34 -17.31
C VAL A 125 0.36 -8.59 -17.86
N PRO A 126 -0.38 -9.51 -18.53
CA PRO A 126 0.22 -10.72 -19.09
C PRO A 126 1.33 -10.42 -20.10
N GLY A 127 2.49 -11.05 -19.93
CA GLY A 127 3.62 -10.93 -20.85
C GLY A 127 4.61 -9.80 -20.54
N ILE A 128 4.32 -8.90 -19.60
CA ILE A 128 5.29 -7.93 -19.07
C ILE A 128 6.07 -8.61 -17.94
N ARG A 129 7.29 -9.06 -18.25
CA ARG A 129 8.25 -9.46 -17.20
C ARG A 129 8.77 -8.19 -16.53
N VAL A 130 8.21 -7.82 -15.39
CA VAL A 130 8.90 -6.87 -14.51
C VAL A 130 10.25 -7.50 -14.17
N PRO A 131 11.39 -6.83 -14.44
CA PRO A 131 12.67 -7.31 -13.96
C PRO A 131 12.56 -7.45 -12.45
N LYS A 132 12.64 -8.68 -11.92
CA LYS A 132 12.80 -8.89 -10.49
C LYS A 132 14.02 -8.08 -10.09
N GLN A 133 13.83 -7.00 -9.34
CA GLN A 133 14.94 -6.36 -8.64
C GLN A 133 15.68 -7.47 -7.90
N PRO A 134 17.03 -7.55 -8.01
CA PRO A 134 17.76 -8.59 -7.30
C PRO A 134 17.42 -8.46 -5.83
N ALA A 135 16.90 -9.54 -5.25
CA ALA A 135 16.61 -9.61 -3.83
C ALA A 135 17.85 -9.13 -3.08
N MET A 136 17.72 -8.06 -2.28
CA MET A 136 18.69 -7.78 -1.24
C MET A 136 18.71 -9.01 -0.33
N ILE A 137 19.75 -9.82 -0.45
CA ILE A 137 20.02 -10.93 0.46
C ILE A 137 20.22 -10.28 1.83
N PRO A 138 19.38 -10.54 2.85
CA PRO A 138 19.66 -10.07 4.18
C PRO A 138 20.96 -10.73 4.64
N ASP A 139 21.94 -9.92 5.04
CA ASP A 139 23.21 -10.40 5.59
C ASP A 139 22.94 -11.42 6.71
N PRO A 140 23.43 -12.68 6.59
CA PRO A 140 23.24 -13.71 7.60
C PRO A 140 23.79 -13.36 8.99
N GLN A 141 24.58 -12.28 9.14
CA GLN A 141 25.28 -11.98 10.38
C GLN A 141 24.51 -11.16 11.43
N SER A 142 23.33 -10.59 11.13
CA SER A 142 22.61 -9.81 12.18
C SER A 142 21.86 -10.69 13.21
N ARG A 143 21.73 -12.00 12.97
CA ARG A 143 20.97 -12.92 13.83
C ARG A 143 21.81 -13.65 14.87
N LYS A 144 22.72 -12.96 15.57
CA LYS A 144 23.31 -13.48 16.82
C LYS A 144 23.61 -12.36 17.82
N LYS A 145 22.64 -12.09 18.69
CA LYS A 145 22.78 -11.90 20.15
C LYS A 145 21.42 -11.51 20.69
N ASN A 146 20.70 -12.50 21.24
CA ASN A 146 19.83 -12.36 22.41
C ASN A 146 19.20 -13.72 22.71
N LYS A 147 20.01 -14.59 23.31
CA LYS A 147 19.50 -15.67 24.14
C LYS A 147 20.55 -16.00 25.19
N THR A 148 20.17 -15.84 26.46
CA THR A 148 20.41 -16.76 27.59
C THR A 148 20.70 -15.98 28.86
N LEU A 149 19.68 -15.72 29.68
CA LEU A 149 19.76 -16.13 31.08
C LEU A 149 18.61 -17.11 31.33
N LYS A 150 19.01 -18.32 31.68
CA LYS A 150 18.17 -19.48 31.96
C LYS A 150 17.67 -19.37 33.41
N ASN A 151 16.38 -19.66 33.58
CA ASN A 151 15.85 -20.14 34.85
C ASN A 151 16.55 -21.46 35.20
N HIS A 152 17.08 -21.55 36.42
CA HIS A 152 17.56 -22.80 37.00
C HIS A 152 16.72 -23.13 38.23
N THR A 153 15.69 -23.96 38.03
CA THR A 153 15.14 -24.80 39.09
C THR A 153 16.03 -26.04 39.15
N LYS A 154 16.49 -26.43 40.33
CA LYS A 154 17.00 -27.77 40.58
C LYS A 154 16.61 -28.20 41.99
N GLU A 155 15.75 -29.20 42.04
CA GLU A 155 15.42 -29.97 43.23
C GLU A 155 16.66 -30.68 43.79
N ARG A 156 16.70 -30.77 45.12
CA ARG A 156 17.36 -31.80 45.94
C ARG A 156 16.67 -31.65 47.31
N GLY A 157 15.93 -32.62 47.84
CA GLY A 157 16.31 -34.01 48.02
C GLY A 157 16.50 -34.21 49.53
N GLU A 158 15.56 -34.94 50.12
CA GLU A 158 15.46 -35.48 51.47
C GLU A 158 16.76 -35.49 52.31
N ARG A 159 16.66 -34.94 53.53
CA ARG A 159 16.93 -35.59 54.82
C ARG A 159 16.53 -34.69 55.98
#